data_AF-A0A392MW65-F1
#
_entry.id   AF-A0A392MW65-F1
#
_cell.length_a   1.000
_cell.length_b   1.000
_cell.length_c   1.000
_cell.angle_alpha   90.00
_cell.angle_beta   90.00
_cell.angle_gamma   90.00
#
_symmetry.space_group_name_H-M   'P 1'
#
loop_
_entity.id
_entity.type
_entity.pdbx_description
1 polymer ?
#
loop_
_entity_poly.entity_id
_entity_poly.type
_entity_poly.pdbx_seq_one_letter_code
_entity_poly.pdbx_strand_id
1 'polypeptide(L)'
;MKAWKKMCTGASKLMETYAVQTCGYCPEVQVGPKGHRVRNCQAYKHQMRDGQHAWQEATINDFVPPVYVYHARDQPLVNELKRYYGMLPAVVELFSQAGAPVEKNYAHTMRVDVVVPEMDEEKWVV
;
A
#
# COMPACT_ATOMS: atom_id res chain seq x y z
N MET A 1 -5.61 8.47 -11.39
CA MET A 1 -6.15 7.10 -11.24
C MET A 1 -6.06 6.22 -12.49
N LYS A 2 -6.49 6.64 -13.70
CA LYS A 2 -6.48 5.77 -14.91
C LYS A 2 -5.12 5.08 -15.19
N ALA A 3 -4.03 5.84 -15.16
CA ALA A 3 -2.68 5.30 -15.39
C ALA A 3 -2.26 4.30 -14.31
N TRP A 4 -2.55 4.60 -13.04
CA TRP A 4 -2.31 3.71 -11.91
C TRP A 4 -3.03 2.37 -12.06
N LYS A 5 -4.33 2.39 -12.36
CA LYS A 5 -5.10 1.17 -12.61
C LYS A 5 -4.55 0.37 -13.79
N LYS A 6 -4.21 1.05 -14.89
CA LYS A 6 -3.60 0.41 -16.06
C LYS A 6 -2.27 -0.26 -15.69
N MET A 7 -1.45 0.38 -14.86
CA MET A 7 -0.21 -0.19 -14.34
C MET A 7 -0.47 -1.43 -13.50
N CYS A 8 -1.35 -1.37 -12.50
CA CYS A 8 -1.65 -2.51 -11.63
C CYS A 8 -2.22 -3.69 -12.42
N THR A 9 -3.23 -3.46 -13.26
CA THR A 9 -3.84 -4.51 -14.08
C THR A 9 -2.85 -5.06 -15.11
N GLY A 10 -2.00 -4.22 -15.70
CA GLY A 10 -0.96 -4.66 -16.62
C GLY A 10 0.09 -5.53 -15.94
N ALA A 11 0.57 -5.12 -14.76
CA ALA A 11 1.51 -5.87 -13.95
C ALA A 11 0.93 -7.24 -13.56
N SER A 12 -0.33 -7.29 -13.07
CA SER A 12 -0.99 -8.56 -12.74
C SER A 12 -1.04 -9.52 -13.94
N LYS A 13 -1.40 -9.03 -15.13
CA LYS A 13 -1.41 -9.86 -16.36
C LYS A 13 -0.02 -10.36 -16.75
N LEU A 14 1.02 -9.56 -16.56
CA LEU A 14 2.38 -10.00 -16.81
C LEU A 14 2.79 -11.10 -15.83
N MET A 15 2.36 -11.02 -14.56
CA MET A 15 2.63 -12.03 -13.55
C MET A 15 1.86 -13.34 -13.78
N GLU A 16 0.72 -13.30 -14.48
CA GLU A 16 0.03 -14.51 -14.95
C GLU A 16 0.83 -15.24 -16.06
N THR A 17 1.62 -14.49 -16.84
CA THR A 17 2.40 -15.03 -17.97
C THR A 17 3.79 -15.45 -17.56
N TYR A 18 4.45 -14.64 -16.73
CA TYR A 18 5.80 -14.85 -16.25
C TYR A 18 5.75 -15.08 -14.76
N ALA A 19 6.30 -16.21 -14.31
CA ALA A 19 6.52 -16.41 -12.89
C ALA A 19 7.40 -15.27 -12.35
N VAL A 20 7.02 -14.72 -11.19
CA VAL A 20 7.77 -13.66 -10.54
C VAL A 20 7.99 -14.05 -9.09
N GLN A 21 9.20 -13.83 -8.62
CA GLN A 21 9.63 -14.11 -7.25
C GLN A 21 9.98 -12.80 -6.56
N THR A 22 9.66 -12.70 -5.29
CA THR A 22 10.03 -11.56 -4.43
C THR A 22 10.74 -12.09 -3.19
N CYS A 23 11.66 -11.31 -2.63
CA CYS A 23 12.26 -11.63 -1.35
C CYS A 23 11.34 -11.17 -0.22
N GLY A 24 11.02 -12.04 0.73
CA GLY A 24 10.19 -11.67 1.89
C GLY A 24 10.83 -10.67 2.88
N TYR A 25 12.07 -10.21 2.62
CA TYR A 25 12.82 -9.36 3.54
C TYR A 25 13.44 -8.10 2.92
N CYS A 26 13.76 -8.11 1.63
CA CYS A 26 14.23 -6.92 0.92
C CYS A 26 13.34 -6.66 -0.30
N PRO A 27 13.39 -5.46 -0.89
CA PRO A 27 12.57 -5.10 -2.05
C PRO A 27 12.96 -5.79 -3.36
N GLU A 28 13.77 -6.85 -3.32
CA GLU A 28 14.29 -7.47 -4.52
C GLU A 28 13.24 -8.37 -5.18
N VAL A 29 13.12 -8.22 -6.50
CA VAL A 29 12.20 -8.97 -7.34
C VAL A 29 12.97 -9.62 -8.47
N GLN A 30 12.61 -10.85 -8.79
CA GLN A 30 13.16 -11.58 -9.91
C GLN A 30 12.07 -12.15 -10.80
N VAL A 31 12.16 -11.88 -12.10
CA VAL A 31 11.31 -12.51 -13.11
C VAL A 31 11.92 -13.87 -13.46
N GLY A 32 11.12 -14.92 -13.33
CA GLY A 32 11.48 -16.31 -13.58
C GLY A 32 10.83 -17.27 -12.59
N PRO A 33 10.82 -18.59 -12.90
CA PRO A 33 10.18 -19.60 -12.05
C PRO A 33 10.88 -19.83 -10.71
N LYS A 34 12.14 -19.37 -10.56
CA LYS A 34 12.95 -19.52 -9.35
C LYS A 34 13.79 -18.28 -9.15
N GLY A 35 13.95 -17.88 -7.90
CA GLY A 35 14.88 -16.83 -7.52
C GLY A 35 16.34 -17.29 -7.62
N HIS A 36 17.26 -16.33 -7.69
CA HIS A 36 18.68 -16.59 -7.85
C HIS A 36 19.32 -17.02 -6.53
N ARG A 37 20.55 -17.53 -6.61
CA ARG A 37 21.35 -17.96 -5.45
C ARG A 37 22.43 -16.97 -5.02
N VAL A 38 22.51 -15.79 -5.64
CA VAL A 38 23.44 -14.72 -5.22
C VAL A 38 23.14 -14.34 -3.76
N ARG A 39 24.20 -14.24 -2.95
CA ARG A 39 24.16 -13.95 -1.52
C ARG A 39 24.34 -12.47 -1.24
N ASN A 40 23.46 -11.66 -1.81
CA ASN A 40 23.52 -10.19 -1.77
C ASN A 40 22.31 -9.57 -1.06
N CYS A 41 21.47 -10.35 -0.37
CA CYS A 41 20.39 -9.80 0.43
C CYS A 41 20.97 -8.89 1.52
N GLN A 42 20.53 -7.63 1.54
CA GLN A 42 20.94 -6.62 2.54
C GLN A 42 19.84 -6.32 3.57
N ALA A 43 18.81 -7.17 3.64
CA ALA A 43 17.74 -6.99 4.60
C ALA A 43 18.24 -7.12 6.06
N TYR A 44 17.46 -6.61 7.00
CA TYR A 44 17.75 -6.78 8.43
C TYR A 44 18.01 -8.25 8.79
N LYS A 45 19.07 -8.49 9.57
CA LYS A 45 19.56 -9.83 9.96
C LYS A 45 19.97 -10.75 8.79
N HIS A 46 20.30 -10.22 7.61
CA HIS A 46 20.77 -11.03 6.48
C HIS A 46 22.00 -11.91 6.78
N GLN A 47 22.87 -11.51 7.72
CA GLN A 47 24.02 -12.31 8.17
C GLN A 47 23.60 -13.68 8.75
N MET A 48 22.46 -13.75 9.43
CA MET A 48 21.90 -15.02 9.94
C MET A 48 21.40 -15.95 8.82
N ARG A 49 21.25 -15.42 7.59
CA ARG A 49 20.88 -16.17 6.38
C ARG A 49 22.04 -16.25 5.38
N ASP A 50 23.24 -15.84 5.77
CA ASP A 50 24.42 -15.84 4.88
C ASP A 50 24.16 -15.04 3.58
N GLY A 51 23.49 -13.88 3.72
CA GLY A 51 23.14 -13.01 2.59
C GLY A 51 22.10 -13.60 1.62
N GLN A 52 21.49 -14.75 1.92
CA GLN A 52 20.50 -15.37 1.05
C GLN A 52 19.14 -14.67 1.11
N HIS A 53 18.46 -14.70 -0.03
CA HIS A 53 17.07 -14.27 -0.19
C HIS A 53 16.11 -15.37 0.24
N ALA A 54 14.97 -14.96 0.79
CA ALA A 54 13.84 -15.85 1.03
C ALA A 54 12.80 -15.63 -0.06
N TRP A 55 13.01 -16.32 -1.19
CA TRP A 55 12.14 -16.22 -2.35
C TRP A 55 10.76 -16.79 -2.05
N GLN A 56 9.75 -16.06 -2.46
CA GLN A 56 8.35 -16.48 -2.50
C GLN A 56 7.73 -16.01 -3.81
N GLU A 57 6.61 -16.62 -4.20
CA GLU A 57 5.83 -16.15 -5.34
C GLU A 57 5.34 -14.72 -5.08
N ALA A 58 5.60 -13.83 -6.03
CA ALA A 58 5.21 -12.43 -5.92
C ALA A 58 3.72 -12.27 -6.21
N THR A 59 3.13 -11.29 -5.56
CA THR A 59 1.78 -10.78 -5.81
C THR A 59 1.86 -9.33 -6.24
N ILE A 60 0.74 -8.77 -6.75
CA ILE A 60 0.70 -7.34 -7.08
C ILE A 60 1.00 -6.45 -5.86
N ASN A 61 0.70 -6.94 -4.65
CA ASN A 61 0.93 -6.23 -3.41
C ASN A 61 2.42 -6.09 -3.06
N ASP A 62 3.30 -6.91 -3.63
CA ASP A 62 4.75 -6.80 -3.44
C ASP A 62 5.34 -5.64 -4.26
N PHE A 63 4.69 -5.26 -5.36
CA PHE A 63 5.04 -4.09 -6.18
C PHE A 63 4.30 -2.83 -5.73
N VAL A 64 3.08 -3.03 -5.23
CA VAL A 64 2.16 -1.99 -4.79
C VAL A 64 1.75 -2.31 -3.36
N PRO A 65 2.60 -1.99 -2.38
CA PRO A 65 2.31 -2.29 -0.98
C PRO A 65 0.96 -1.69 -0.56
N PRO A 66 0.06 -2.48 0.04
CA PRO A 66 -1.24 -2.00 0.51
C PRO A 66 -1.06 -1.28 1.85
N VAL A 67 -0.25 -0.22 1.86
CA VAL A 67 -0.08 0.66 3.01
C VAL A 67 -1.30 1.55 3.09
N TYR A 68 -2.15 1.36 4.11
CA TYR A 68 -3.31 2.21 4.33
C TYR A 68 -2.96 3.36 5.25
N VAL A 69 -3.46 4.54 4.89
CA VAL A 69 -3.33 5.79 5.66
C VAL A 69 -4.71 6.38 5.88
N TYR A 70 -4.84 7.24 6.90
CA TYR A 70 -6.08 7.96 7.11
C TYR A 70 -6.34 8.93 5.96
N HIS A 71 -7.59 8.97 5.51
CA HIS A 71 -8.04 9.91 4.51
C HIS A 71 -8.14 11.30 5.14
N ALA A 72 -7.22 12.19 4.80
CA ALA A 72 -7.22 13.55 5.31
C ALA A 72 -8.22 14.41 4.51
N ARG A 73 -9.04 15.19 5.21
CA ARG A 73 -9.86 16.23 4.58
C ARG A 73 -9.15 17.58 4.76
N ASP A 74 -9.89 18.67 4.71
CA ASP A 74 -9.35 20.03 4.86
C ASP A 74 -8.83 20.35 6.28
N GLN A 75 -9.00 19.44 7.24
CA GLN A 75 -8.59 19.60 8.63
C GLN A 75 -7.44 18.64 8.98
N PRO A 76 -6.51 19.06 9.85
CA PRO A 76 -5.42 18.21 10.32
C PRO A 76 -5.98 17.00 11.09
N LEU A 77 -5.32 15.86 10.93
CA LEU A 77 -5.70 14.64 11.62
C LEU A 77 -5.33 14.71 13.10
N VAL A 78 -6.34 14.56 13.95
CA VAL A 78 -6.20 14.43 15.41
C VAL A 78 -6.38 12.96 15.83
N ASN A 79 -5.50 12.45 16.69
CA ASN A 79 -5.40 11.02 17.00
C ASN A 79 -6.63 10.49 17.76
N GLU A 80 -7.22 11.32 18.61
CA GLU A 80 -8.43 11.10 19.39
C GLU A 80 -9.63 10.84 18.46
N LEU A 81 -9.62 11.45 17.27
CA LEU A 81 -10.68 11.35 16.27
C LEU A 81 -10.43 10.24 15.23
N LYS A 82 -9.39 9.41 15.38
CA LYS A 82 -9.01 8.38 14.39
C LYS A 82 -10.15 7.45 13.97
N ARG A 83 -11.12 7.23 14.86
CA ARG A 83 -12.29 6.37 14.60
C ARG A 83 -13.29 6.95 13.60
N TYR A 84 -13.25 8.25 13.35
CA TYR A 84 -14.12 8.95 12.40
C TYR A 84 -13.50 9.03 11.00
N TYR A 85 -12.18 8.91 10.88
CA TYR A 85 -11.51 8.96 9.60
C TYR A 85 -11.73 7.69 8.79
N GLY A 86 -11.87 7.88 7.47
CA GLY A 86 -11.71 6.80 6.51
C GLY A 86 -10.24 6.45 6.32
N MET A 87 -10.00 5.38 5.56
CA MET A 87 -8.66 4.98 5.15
C MET A 87 -8.61 4.72 3.65
N LEU A 88 -7.47 5.05 3.06
CA LEU A 88 -7.15 4.78 1.66
C LEU A 88 -5.75 4.18 1.57
N PRO A 89 -5.46 3.37 0.53
CA PRO A 89 -4.08 3.05 0.22
C PRO A 89 -3.29 4.35 0.00
N ALA A 90 -2.06 4.44 0.51
CA ALA A 90 -1.26 5.67 0.54
C ALA A 90 -1.14 6.34 -0.84
N VAL A 91 -0.95 5.55 -1.89
CA VAL A 91 -0.90 6.05 -3.27
C VAL A 91 -2.25 6.62 -3.73
N VAL A 92 -3.36 6.00 -3.32
CA VAL A 92 -4.71 6.48 -3.64
C VAL A 92 -5.02 7.76 -2.88
N GLU A 93 -4.62 7.85 -1.60
CA GLU A 93 -4.71 9.08 -0.81
C GLU A 93 -3.94 10.22 -1.47
N LEU A 94 -2.68 9.99 -1.89
CA LEU A 94 -1.89 10.98 -2.61
C LEU A 94 -2.59 11.49 -3.87
N PHE A 95 -3.22 10.59 -4.64
CA PHE A 95 -4.00 11.00 -5.80
C PHE A 95 -5.25 11.79 -5.42
N SER A 96 -5.94 11.42 -4.33
CA SER A 96 -7.10 12.15 -3.81
C SER A 96 -6.73 13.56 -3.40
N GLN A 97 -5.64 13.73 -2.64
CA GLN A 97 -5.11 15.03 -2.21
C GLN A 97 -4.69 15.91 -3.41
N ALA A 98 -4.23 15.30 -4.49
CA ALA A 98 -3.94 15.98 -5.75
C ALA A 98 -5.20 16.32 -6.59
N GLY A 99 -6.41 16.09 -6.06
CA GLY A 99 -7.69 16.37 -6.72
C GLY A 99 -8.09 15.35 -7.78
N ALA A 100 -7.43 14.19 -7.85
CA ALA A 100 -7.84 13.13 -8.78
C ALA A 100 -9.12 12.45 -8.28
N PRO A 101 -10.08 12.15 -9.17
CA PRO A 101 -11.29 11.43 -8.77
C PRO A 101 -10.92 10.01 -8.32
N VAL A 102 -11.26 9.69 -7.07
CA VAL A 102 -11.07 8.36 -6.49
C VAL A 102 -12.12 7.40 -7.04
N GLU A 103 -11.72 6.16 -7.32
CA GLU A 103 -12.64 5.15 -7.86
C GLU A 103 -13.69 4.71 -6.83
N LYS A 104 -14.90 4.38 -7.31
CA LYS A 104 -16.06 4.04 -6.45
C LYS A 104 -15.81 2.87 -5.51
N ASN A 105 -14.91 1.95 -5.86
CA ASN A 105 -14.54 0.82 -5.00
C ASN A 105 -13.87 1.27 -3.70
N TYR A 106 -13.30 2.47 -3.62
CA TYR A 106 -12.73 3.02 -2.38
C TYR A 106 -13.71 3.90 -1.59
N ALA A 107 -14.88 4.22 -2.14
CA ALA A 107 -15.82 5.15 -1.50
C ALA A 107 -16.22 4.71 -0.07
N HIS A 108 -16.40 3.40 0.14
CA HIS A 108 -16.75 2.83 1.43
C HIS A 108 -15.63 2.93 2.48
N THR A 109 -14.36 2.90 2.06
CA THR A 109 -13.22 3.03 2.98
C THR A 109 -12.93 4.49 3.32
N MET A 110 -13.29 5.43 2.44
CA MET A 110 -13.11 6.87 2.66
C MET A 110 -14.03 7.46 3.75
N ARG A 111 -15.14 6.77 4.09
CA ARG A 111 -16.13 7.22 5.10
C ARG A 111 -16.56 8.67 4.89
N VAL A 112 -16.83 9.04 3.64
CA VAL A 112 -17.18 10.43 3.26
C VAL A 112 -18.53 10.87 3.87
N ASP A 113 -19.37 9.90 4.20
CA ASP A 113 -20.66 10.02 4.86
C ASP A 113 -20.56 10.20 6.39
N VAL A 114 -19.38 9.99 6.97
CA VAL A 114 -19.13 10.24 8.40
C VAL A 114 -18.77 11.70 8.61
N VAL A 115 -19.53 12.35 9.51
CA VAL A 115 -19.22 13.68 10.04
C VAL A 115 -18.09 13.54 11.06
N VAL A 116 -17.00 14.26 10.82
CA VAL A 116 -15.87 14.34 11.76
C VAL A 116 -16.17 15.49 12.72
N PRO A 117 -16.08 15.29 14.06
CA PRO A 117 -16.25 16.36 15.03
C PRO A 117 -15.28 17.52 14.78
N GLU A 118 -15.72 18.75 15.03
CA GLU A 118 -14.84 19.92 14.97
C GLU A 118 -13.80 19.91 16.13
N MET A 119 -12.77 20.73 16.02
CA MET A 119 -11.66 20.74 16.99
C MET A 119 -12.11 21.07 18.42
N ASP A 120 -13.11 21.92 18.59
CA ASP A 120 -13.66 22.28 19.90
C ASP A 120 -14.64 21.23 20.46
N GLU A 121 -15.15 20.36 19.58
CA GLU A 121 -16.01 19.22 19.91
C GLU A 121 -15.21 17.98 20.34
N GLU A 122 -13.91 17.91 20.02
CA GLU A 122 -13.01 16.80 20.34
C GLU A 122 -13.10 16.38 21.81
N LYS A 123 -13.17 17.34 22.74
CA LYS A 123 -13.25 17.09 24.19
C LYS A 123 -14.49 16.32 24.64
N TRP A 124 -15.52 16.25 23.79
CA TRP A 124 -16.79 15.55 24.05
C TRP A 124 -16.84 14.16 23.41
N VAL A 125 -15.77 13.76 22.71
CA VAL A 125 -15.63 12.46 22.06
C VAL A 125 -15.21 11.43 23.12
N VAL A 126 -16.16 10.61 23.56
CA VAL A 126 -15.98 9.51 24.55
C VAL A 126 -15.30 8.30 23.93
#